data_AF-A0A7Y5FBZ4-F1
#
_entry.id   AF-A0A7Y5FBZ4-F1
#
_cell.length_a   1.000
_cell.length_b   1.000
_cell.length_c   1.000
_cell.angle_alpha   90.00
_cell.angle_beta   90.00
_cell.angle_gamma   90.00
#
_symmetry.space_group_name_H-M   'P 1'
#
loop_
_entity.id
_entity.type
_entity.pdbx_description
1 polymer ?
#
loop_
_entity_poly.entity_id
_entity_poly.type
_entity_poly.pdbx_seq_one_letter_code
_entity_poly.pdbx_strand_id
1 'polypeptide(L)' 'MKSVEQIQQQLSELPLEKQNEVLDFISFLRHQATTEQLVPGKRTLHQHPAFGSWRGRNIDSLKYQEVLRSEWERA' A
#
# COMPACT_ATOMS: atom_id res chain seq x y z
N MET A 1 22.90 0.04 -25.18
CA MET A 1 23.55 -0.99 -24.33
C MET A 1 22.50 -1.52 -23.38
N LYS A 2 22.37 -2.84 -23.24
CA LYS A 2 21.24 -3.44 -22.49
C LYS A 2 21.48 -3.17 -21.01
N SER A 3 20.51 -2.62 -20.30
CA SER A 3 20.63 -2.19 -18.90
C SER A 3 21.18 -3.30 -17.98
N VAL A 4 20.97 -4.57 -18.33
CA VAL A 4 21.50 -5.75 -17.62
C VAL A 4 23.03 -5.82 -17.68
N GLU A 5 23.64 -5.49 -18.83
CA GLU A 5 25.09 -5.55 -19.03
C GLU A 5 25.81 -4.49 -18.17
N GLN A 6 25.22 -3.29 -18.05
CA GLN A 6 25.72 -2.24 -17.15
C GLN A 6 25.62 -2.65 -15.67
N ILE A 7 24.50 -3.26 -15.28
CA ILE A 7 24.30 -3.73 -13.89
C ILE A 7 25.32 -4.82 -13.55
N GLN A 8 25.58 -5.75 -14.47
CA GLN A 8 26.60 -6.81 -14.27
C GLN A 8 28.00 -6.24 -14.11
N GLN A 9 28.36 -5.25 -14.93
CA GLN A 9 29.66 -4.59 -14.84
C GLN A 9 29.82 -3.88 -13.49
N GLN A 10 28.83 -3.09 -13.08
CA GLN A 10 28.84 -2.40 -11.79
C GLN A 10 28.85 -3.35 -10.59
N LEU A 11 28.19 -4.51 -10.68
CA LEU A 11 28.23 -5.54 -9.63
C LEU A 11 29.61 -6.19 -9.51
N SER A 12 30.29 -6.42 -10.63
CA SER A 12 31.63 -7.01 -10.64
C SER A 12 32.71 -6.08 -10.09
N GLU A 13 32.47 -4.76 -10.15
CA GLU A 13 33.36 -3.72 -9.61
C GLU A 13 33.20 -3.53 -8.08
N LEU A 14 32.16 -4.10 -7.48
CA LEU A 14 31.87 -3.96 -6.06
C LEU A 14 32.57 -5.03 -5.20
N PRO A 15 32.94 -4.71 -3.94
CA PRO A 15 33.42 -5.69 -2.95
C PRO A 15 32.40 -6.80 -2.67
N LEU A 16 32.89 -7.97 -2.26
CA LEU A 16 32.05 -9.16 -2.03
C LEU A 16 30.93 -8.91 -1.00
N GLU A 17 31.17 -8.09 0.03
CA GLU A 17 30.11 -7.75 1.00
C GLU A 17 28.95 -6.98 0.34
N LYS A 18 29.27 -6.06 -0.57
CA LYS A 18 28.26 -5.27 -1.29
C LYS A 18 27.50 -6.07 -2.32
N GLN A 19 28.13 -7.09 -2.92
CA GLN A 19 27.43 -8.02 -3.80
C GLN A 19 26.36 -8.81 -3.03
N ASN A 20 26.68 -9.27 -1.81
CA ASN A 20 25.73 -9.98 -0.95
C ASN A 20 24.56 -9.07 -0.53
N GLU A 21 24.83 -7.83 -0.13
CA GLU A 21 23.76 -6.86 0.20
C GLU A 21 22.80 -6.63 -0.98
N VAL A 22 23.30 -6.57 -2.21
CA VAL A 22 22.43 -6.41 -3.39
C VAL A 22 21.58 -7.65 -3.63
N LEU A 23 22.14 -8.85 -3.45
CA LEU A 23 21.38 -10.10 -3.57
C LEU A 23 20.28 -10.21 -2.50
N ASP A 24 20.57 -9.80 -1.27
CA ASP A 24 19.60 -9.72 -0.19
C ASP A 24 18.49 -8.72 -0.52
N PHE A 25 18.86 -7.56 -1.05
CA PHE A 25 17.89 -6.53 -1.46
C PHE A 25 16.99 -7.01 -2.62
N ILE A 26 17.54 -7.71 -3.60
CA ILE A 26 16.75 -8.34 -4.68
C ILE A 26 15.77 -9.37 -4.10
N SER A 27 16.22 -10.16 -3.12
CA SER A 27 15.39 -11.16 -2.45
C SER A 27 14.24 -10.50 -1.67
N PHE A 28 14.54 -9.39 -0.98
CA PHE A 28 13.54 -8.56 -0.32
C PHE A 28 12.50 -8.01 -1.30
N LEU A 29 12.93 -7.40 -2.41
CA LEU A 29 12.02 -6.85 -3.43
C LEU A 29 11.11 -7.92 -4.03
N ARG A 30 11.64 -9.12 -4.28
CA ARG A 30 10.84 -10.26 -4.78
C ARG A 30 9.78 -10.70 -3.76
N HIS A 31 10.14 -10.73 -2.49
CA HIS A 31 9.22 -11.05 -1.40
C HIS A 31 8.11 -9.99 -1.26
N GLN A 32 8.48 -8.71 -1.33
CA GLN A 32 7.53 -7.59 -1.30
C GLN A 32 6.56 -7.65 -2.49
N ALA A 33 7.05 -7.84 -3.71
CA ALA A 33 6.22 -7.91 -4.91
C ALA A 33 5.21 -9.07 -4.86
N THR A 34 5.61 -10.21 -4.27
CA THR A 34 4.72 -11.36 -4.07
C THR A 34 3.67 -11.08 -2.99
N THR A 35 4.03 -10.34 -1.96
CA THR A 35 3.13 -9.94 -0.87
C THR A 35 2.10 -8.91 -1.35
N GLU A 36 2.49 -7.95 -2.19
CA GLU A 36 1.58 -6.96 -2.76
C GLU A 36 0.56 -7.56 -3.74
N GLN A 37 0.91 -8.68 -4.41
CA GLN A 37 -0.03 -9.43 -5.26
C GLN A 37 -1.16 -10.12 -4.48
N LEU A 38 -1.01 -10.29 -3.16
CA LEU A 38 -2.04 -10.88 -2.29
C LEU A 38 -3.09 -9.88 -1.81
N VAL A 39 -2.98 -8.59 -2.16
CA VAL A 39 -4.07 -7.65 -1.91
C VAL A 39 -5.17 -7.92 -2.95
N PRO A 40 -6.31 -8.52 -2.58
CA PRO A 40 -7.39 -8.75 -3.54
C PRO A 40 -7.75 -7.41 -4.15
N GLY A 41 -7.67 -7.35 -5.49
CA GLY A 41 -7.56 -6.12 -6.28
C GLY A 41 -8.43 -4.98 -5.75
N LYS A 42 -7.85 -3.77 -5.73
CA LYS A 42 -8.44 -2.49 -5.26
C LYS A 42 -9.96 -2.57 -5.17
N ARG A 43 -10.48 -3.03 -4.03
CA ARG A 43 -11.91 -3.00 -3.76
C ARG A 43 -12.29 -1.53 -3.79
N THR A 44 -13.03 -1.12 -4.82
CA THR A 44 -13.45 0.27 -4.89
C THR A 44 -14.39 0.51 -3.73
N LEU A 45 -14.39 1.72 -3.17
CA LEU A 45 -15.23 2.04 -2.03
C LEU A 45 -16.72 1.71 -2.33
N HIS A 46 -17.12 1.85 -3.59
CA HIS A 46 -18.44 1.49 -4.11
C HIS A 46 -18.80 -0.01 -4.00
N GLN A 47 -17.82 -0.91 -3.97
CA GLN A 47 -18.03 -2.35 -3.82
C GLN A 47 -18.25 -2.76 -2.36
N HIS A 48 -18.05 -1.85 -1.40
CA HIS A 48 -18.25 -2.15 0.01
C HIS A 48 -19.76 -2.11 0.36
N PRO A 49 -20.34 -3.16 0.99
CA PRO A 49 -21.77 -3.21 1.30
C PRO A 49 -22.27 -2.04 2.18
N ALA A 50 -21.39 -1.51 3.03
CA ALA A 50 -21.72 -0.34 3.86
C ALA A 50 -21.70 0.98 3.08
N PHE A 51 -21.07 1.04 1.89
CA PHE A 51 -21.00 2.27 1.11
C PHE A 51 -22.39 2.65 0.59
N GLY A 52 -22.84 3.87 0.91
CA GLY A 52 -24.17 4.35 0.53
C GLY A 52 -25.33 3.73 1.31
N SER A 53 -25.07 2.87 2.32
CA SER A 53 -26.09 2.31 3.22
C SER A 53 -26.92 3.37 3.97
N TRP A 54 -26.40 4.60 4.05
CA TRP A 54 -27.06 5.77 4.62
C TRP A 54 -27.96 6.53 3.65
N ARG A 55 -27.83 6.35 2.31
CA ARG A 55 -28.58 7.15 1.31
C ARG A 55 -30.10 6.96 1.38
N GLY A 56 -30.57 5.80 1.87
CA GLY A 56 -31.99 5.53 2.07
C GLY A 56 -32.50 5.82 3.49
N ARG A 57 -31.60 6.24 4.39
CA ARG A 57 -31.97 6.64 5.75
C ARG A 57 -32.12 8.15 5.74
N ASN A 58 -33.20 8.67 6.32
CA ASN A 58 -33.44 10.12 6.46
C ASN A 58 -32.51 10.70 7.54
N ILE A 59 -31.19 10.57 7.32
CA ILE A 59 -30.15 11.04 8.23
C ILE A 59 -29.80 12.45 7.80
N ASP A 60 -30.04 13.38 8.72
CA ASP A 60 -29.52 14.73 8.61
C ASP A 60 -28.00 14.70 8.77
N SER A 61 -27.29 15.03 7.69
CA SER A 61 -25.83 14.98 7.64
C SER A 61 -25.17 15.99 8.57
N LEU A 62 -25.80 17.15 8.80
CA LEU A 62 -25.30 18.18 9.71
C LEU A 62 -25.42 17.71 11.15
N LYS A 63 -26.59 17.16 11.51
CA LYS A 63 -26.81 16.58 12.84
C LYS A 63 -25.88 15.41 13.13
N TYR A 64 -25.63 14.55 12.14
CA TYR A 64 -24.69 13.43 12.28
C TYR A 64 -23.26 13.91 12.53
N GLN A 65 -22.82 14.95 11.82
CA GLN A 65 -21.49 15.55 12.03
C GLN A 65 -21.35 16.22 13.40
N GLU A 66 -22.41 16.91 13.85
CA GLU A 66 -22.44 17.56 15.16
C GLU A 66 -22.35 16.55 16.30
N VAL A 67 -23.11 15.45 16.22
CA VAL A 67 -23.04 14.33 17.18
C VAL A 67 -21.65 13.73 17.21
N LEU A 68 -21.08 13.38 16.05
CA LEU A 68 -19.72 12.86 15.97
C LEU A 68 -18.72 13.81 16.62
N ARG A 69 -18.74 15.11 16.31
CA ARG A 69 -17.79 16.07 16.91
C ARG A 69 -17.93 16.15 18.43
N SER A 70 -19.17 16.10 18.94
CA SER A 70 -19.44 16.15 20.37
C SER A 70 -18.94 14.92 21.15
N GLU A 71 -18.75 13.77 20.48
CA GLU A 71 -18.16 12.57 21.08
C GLU A 71 -16.65 12.72 21.30
N TRP A 72 -15.95 13.50 20.46
CA TRP A 72 -14.51 13.74 20.58
C TRP A 72 -14.17 14.86 21.56
N GLU A 73 -15.06 15.83 21.75
CA GLU A 73 -14.88 16.91 22.73
C GLU A 73 -15.13 16.46 24.18
N ARG A 74 -15.71 15.27 24.38
CA ARG A 74 -15.97 14.67 25.70
C ARG A 74 -14.95 13.61 26.12
N ALA A 75 -13.92 13.36 25.29
CA ALA A 75 -12.83 12.43 25.56
C ALA A 75 -11.56 13.18 25.99
#